data_AF-A0A6G1YQM3-F1
#
_entry.id   AF-A0A6G1YQM3-F1
#
_cell.length_a   1.000
_cell.length_b   1.000
_cell.length_c   1.000
_cell.angle_alpha   90.00
_cell.angle_beta   90.00
_cell.angle_gamma   90.00
#
_symmetry.space_group_name_H-M   'P 1'
#
loop_
_entity.id
_entity.type
_entity.pdbx_description
1 polymer ?
#
loop_
_entity_poly.entity_id
_entity_poly.type
_entity_poly.pdbx_seq_one_letter_code
_entity_poly.pdbx_strand_id
1 'polypeptide(L)' 'MESGIQQLEIAPGLKESLLRAGLTIESIVLEGPGAVSAALGIEPYVAKIIYDAAKKIATESSMVA' A
#
# COMPACT_ATOMS: atom_id res chain seq x y z
N MET A 1 -10.38 14.65 1.96
CA MET A 1 -9.07 14.15 2.42
C MET A 1 -8.59 13.19 1.35
N GLU A 2 -7.49 13.51 0.69
CA GLU A 2 -6.92 12.62 -0.32
C GLU A 2 -6.33 11.40 0.38
N SER A 3 -6.71 10.18 -0.04
CA SER A 3 -6.21 8.96 0.59
C SER A 3 -4.70 8.84 0.36
N GLY A 4 -3.93 8.48 1.40
CA GLY A 4 -2.48 8.21 1.26
C GLY A 4 -2.15 7.18 0.18
N ILE A 5 -3.11 6.32 -0.19
CA ILE A 5 -3.01 5.38 -1.31
C ILE A 5 -2.77 6.10 -2.66
N GLN A 6 -3.29 7.32 -2.84
CA GLN A 6 -3.08 8.10 -4.07
C GLN A 6 -1.62 8.53 -4.23
N GLN A 7 -0.87 8.66 -3.13
CA GLN A 7 0.54 9.06 -3.12
C GLN A 7 1.50 7.91 -3.48
N LEU A 8 1.03 6.66 -3.49
CA LEU A 8 1.87 5.51 -3.83
C LEU A 8 2.40 5.61 -5.27
N GLU A 9 3.69 5.40 -5.47
CA GLU A 9 4.31 5.33 -6.80
C GLU A 9 4.10 3.95 -7.46
N ILE A 10 2.84 3.56 -7.67
CA ILE A 10 2.43 2.29 -8.28
C ILE A 10 1.36 2.49 -9.36
N ALA A 11 1.08 1.44 -10.12
CA ALA A 11 0.08 1.46 -11.18
C ALA A 11 -1.32 1.89 -10.67
N PRO A 12 -2.05 2.75 -11.40
CA PRO A 12 -3.37 3.24 -10.99
C PRO A 12 -4.36 2.13 -10.64
N GLY A 13 -4.39 1.04 -11.42
CA GLY A 13 -5.28 -0.10 -11.15
C GLY A 13 -5.00 -0.78 -9.80
N LEU A 14 -3.76 -0.76 -9.32
CA LEU A 14 -3.43 -1.25 -7.97
C LEU A 14 -3.94 -0.30 -6.88
N LYS A 15 -3.83 1.01 -7.08
CA LYS A 15 -4.38 2.01 -6.16
C LYS A 15 -5.88 1.85 -5.98
N GLU A 16 -6.59 1.68 -7.09
CA GLU A 16 -8.03 1.47 -7.05
C GLU A 16 -8.41 0.17 -6.34
N SER A 17 -7.65 -0.92 -6.56
CA SER A 17 -7.87 -2.19 -5.87
C SER A 17 -7.61 -2.07 -4.37
N LEU A 18 -6.58 -1.33 -3.94
CA LEU A 18 -6.32 -1.04 -2.53
C LEU A 18 -7.47 -0.25 -1.89
N LEU A 19 -7.98 0.78 -2.58
CA LEU A 19 -9.12 1.56 -2.11
C LEU A 19 -10.39 0.73 -1.99
N ARG A 20 -10.67 -0.13 -2.99
CA ARG A 20 -11.82 -1.04 -2.98
C ARG A 20 -11.73 -2.07 -1.85
N ALA A 21 -10.52 -2.53 -1.52
CA ALA A 21 -10.26 -3.43 -0.41
C ALA A 21 -10.27 -2.74 0.97
N GLY A 22 -10.43 -1.41 1.02
CA GLY A 22 -10.40 -0.65 2.27
C GLY A 22 -9.02 -0.58 2.94
N LEU A 23 -7.94 -0.83 2.18
CA LEU A 23 -6.58 -0.83 2.68
C LEU A 23 -6.04 0.61 2.81
N THR A 24 -5.25 0.84 3.86
CA THR A 24 -4.57 2.10 4.16
C THR A 24 -3.06 1.89 4.11
N ILE A 25 -2.28 2.98 4.04
CA ILE A 25 -0.82 2.90 4.12
C ILE A 25 -0.38 2.20 5.42
N GLU A 26 -1.03 2.56 6.53
CA GLU A 26 -0.75 2.00 7.85
C GLU A 26 -1.03 0.49 7.90
N SER A 27 -2.19 0.04 7.41
CA SER A 27 -2.53 -1.39 7.40
C SER A 27 -1.61 -2.20 6.49
N ILE A 28 -1.25 -1.65 5.32
CA ILE A 28 -0.30 -2.31 4.40
C ILE A 28 1.05 -2.53 5.07
N VAL A 29 1.57 -1.51 5.76
CA VAL A 29 2.88 -1.58 6.43
C VAL A 29 2.82 -2.49 7.66
N LEU A 30 1.72 -2.45 8.42
CA LEU A 30 1.52 -3.27 9.62
C LEU A 30 1.38 -4.76 9.30
N GLU A 31 0.55 -5.12 8.32
CA GLU A 31 0.21 -6.50 8.00
C GLU A 31 1.21 -7.16 7.03
N GLY A 32 1.91 -6.34 6.25
CA GLY A 32 2.96 -6.79 5.35
C GLY A 32 2.46 -7.39 4.02
N PRO A 33 3.39 -7.76 3.12
CA PRO A 33 3.07 -8.11 1.74
C PRO A 33 2.25 -9.41 1.60
N GLY A 34 2.35 -10.34 2.56
CA GLY A 34 1.56 -11.57 2.53
C GLY A 34 0.06 -11.31 2.70
N ALA A 35 -0.32 -10.46 3.65
CA ALA A 35 -1.71 -10.07 3.87
C ALA A 35 -2.26 -9.28 2.68
N VAL A 36 -1.46 -8.39 2.09
CA VAL A 36 -1.83 -7.65 0.87
C VAL A 36 -2.07 -8.57 -0.32
N SER A 37 -1.21 -9.58 -0.51
CA SER A 37 -1.37 -10.60 -1.56
C SER A 37 -2.68 -11.35 -1.39
N ALA A 38 -2.99 -11.80 -0.16
CA ALA A 38 -4.21 -12.52 0.15
C ALA A 38 -5.46 -11.64 -0.01
N ALA A 39 -5.41 -10.38 0.43
CA ALA A 39 -6.54 -9.44 0.37
C ALA A 39 -6.89 -9.05 -1.07
N LEU A 40 -5.89 -8.91 -1.96
CA LEU A 40 -6.11 -8.49 -3.34
C LEU A 40 -6.16 -9.64 -4.35
N GLY A 41 -5.81 -10.87 -3.95
CA GLY A 41 -5.71 -12.01 -4.85
C GLY A 41 -4.62 -11.83 -5.93
N ILE A 42 -3.52 -11.16 -5.57
CA ILE A 42 -2.40 -10.85 -6.47
C ILE A 42 -1.16 -11.65 -6.12
N GLU A 43 -0.23 -11.76 -7.08
CA GLU A 43 1.02 -12.47 -6.84
C GLU A 43 1.84 -11.83 -5.70
N PRO A 44 2.55 -12.64 -4.89
CA PRO A 44 3.36 -12.16 -3.77
C PRO A 44 4.39 -11.10 -4.16
N TYR A 45 4.96 -11.20 -5.37
CA TYR A 45 5.89 -10.20 -5.89
C TYR A 45 5.23 -8.83 -6.08
N VAL A 46 4.00 -8.79 -6.61
CA VAL A 46 3.25 -7.53 -6.78
C VAL A 46 2.88 -6.94 -5.42
N ALA A 47 2.48 -7.79 -4.47
CA ALA A 47 2.20 -7.35 -3.11
C ALA A 47 3.44 -6.77 -2.41
N LYS A 48 4.64 -7.30 -2.70
CA LYS A 48 5.91 -6.73 -2.23
C LYS A 48 6.16 -5.33 -2.79
N ILE A 49 5.91 -5.10 -4.08
CA ILE A 49 6.02 -3.75 -4.68
C ILE A 49 5.12 -2.75 -3.96
N ILE A 50 3.87 -3.14 -3.68
CA ILE A 50 2.91 -2.30 -2.94
C ILE A 50 3.42 -1.99 -1.53
N TYR A 51 3.88 -3.02 -0.80
CA TYR A 51 4.40 -2.87 0.55
C TYR A 51 5.62 -1.93 0.58
N ASP A 52 6.56 -2.10 -0.33
CA ASP A 52 7.77 -1.26 -0.41
C ASP A 52 7.40 0.21 -0.70
N ALA A 53 6.42 0.45 -1.57
CA ALA A 53 5.90 1.80 -1.84
C ALA A 53 5.22 2.42 -0.61
N ALA A 54 4.38 1.66 0.10
CA ALA A 54 3.72 2.14 1.31
C ALA A 54 4.71 2.43 2.44
N LYS A 55 5.75 1.60 2.58
CA LYS A 55 6.80 1.77 3.58
C LYS A 55 7.61 3.05 3.36
N LYS A 56 7.87 3.44 2.09
CA LYS A 56 8.52 4.73 1.77
C LYS A 56 7.70 5.90 2.29
N ILE A 57 6.42 5.96 1.93
CA ILE A 57 5.51 7.03 2.38
C ILE A 57 5.41 7.09 3.91
N ALA A 58 5.27 5.94 4.58
CA ALA A 58 5.21 5.89 6.04
C ALA A 58 6.50 6.38 6.70
N THR A 59 7.66 6.11 6.10
CA THR A 59 8.96 6.59 6.59
C THR A 59 9.10 8.10 6.37
N GLU A 60 8.74 8.60 5.19
CA GLU A 60 8.78 10.04 4.87
C GLU A 60 7.83 10.85 5.77
N SER A 61 6.63 10.32 6.03
CA SER A 61 5.67 10.94 6.95
C SER A 61 6.17 10.97 8.41
N SER A 62 7.04 10.04 8.80
CA SER A 62 7.66 10.03 10.14
C SER A 62 8.87 10.95 10.26
N MET A 63 9.43 11.44 9.15
CA MET A 63 10.56 12.39 9.14
C MET A 63 10.11 13.86 9.12
N VAL A 64 8.82 14.12 8.93
CA VAL A 64 8.21 15.47 8.92
C VAL A 64 7.37 15.77 10.18
N ALA A 65 7.50 14.95 11.23
CA ALA A 65 6.81 15.12 12.52
C ALA A 65 7.76 15.59 13.63
#